data_AF-A0A139WR18-F1
#
_entry.id   AF-A0A139WR18-F1
#
_cell.length_a   1.000
_cell.length_b   1.000
_cell.length_c   1.000
_cell.angle_alpha   90.00
_cell.angle_beta   90.00
_cell.angle_gamma   90.00
#
_symmetry.space_group_name_H-M   'P 1'
#
loop_
_entity.id
_entity.type
_entity.pdbx_description
1 polymer ?
#
loop_
_entity_poly.entity_id
_entity_poly.type
_entity_poly.pdbx_seq_one_letter_code
_entity_poly.pdbx_strand_id
1 'polypeptide(L)'
;MDNAPPKVLRDKKLFSLEKTQQPPKSIIHVTSNSSGSLYRYLKNVQLKSGEIAFYPRVVERDPDNLNHWYWGYNYKVKEDGSWKSKSLSVPREKVYTVQCMIERDAPVDAIKAFIKVLRDKSDNFLKKEDCEAASPYSEKVLRDEPFFSLERSQCN
;
A
#
# COMPACT_ATOMS: atom_id res chain seq x y z
N MET A 1 5.78 -64.59 -20.11
CA MET A 1 5.45 -64.02 -18.79
C MET A 1 6.11 -62.67 -18.72
N ASP A 2 5.28 -61.65 -18.80
CA ASP A 2 5.56 -60.22 -18.70
C ASP A 2 6.38 -59.88 -17.46
N ASN A 3 7.22 -58.84 -17.55
CA ASN A 3 7.23 -57.76 -16.57
C ASN A 3 7.93 -56.53 -17.15
N ALA A 4 7.12 -55.51 -17.43
CA ALA A 4 7.50 -54.19 -17.90
C ALA A 4 8.16 -53.36 -16.78
N PRO A 5 9.00 -52.37 -17.11
CA PRO A 5 9.64 -51.51 -16.11
C PRO A 5 8.63 -50.52 -15.49
N PRO A 6 8.78 -50.15 -14.20
CA PRO A 6 7.89 -49.21 -13.54
C PRO A 6 8.09 -47.79 -14.09
N LYS A 7 6.99 -47.19 -14.55
CA LYS A 7 6.89 -45.80 -14.96
C LYS A 7 6.94 -44.92 -13.70
N VAL A 8 7.99 -44.11 -13.56
CA VAL A 8 8.07 -43.06 -12.55
C VAL A 8 7.06 -41.96 -12.92
N LEU A 9 5.94 -41.94 -12.21
CA LEU A 9 4.93 -40.89 -12.26
C LEU A 9 5.58 -39.58 -11.78
N ARG A 10 5.81 -38.61 -12.68
CA ARG A 10 6.13 -37.25 -12.26
C ARG A 10 4.83 -36.57 -11.84
N ASP A 11 4.58 -36.55 -10.54
CA ASP A 11 3.52 -35.74 -9.97
C ASP A 11 3.81 -34.27 -10.25
N LYS A 12 2.98 -33.70 -11.13
CA LYS A 12 2.83 -32.26 -11.29
C LYS A 12 2.24 -31.74 -9.99
N LYS A 13 3.10 -31.32 -9.06
CA LYS A 13 2.66 -30.70 -7.81
C LYS A 13 1.88 -29.44 -8.14
N LEU A 14 0.56 -29.53 -7.90
CA LEU A 14 -0.39 -28.43 -7.87
C LEU A 14 0.21 -27.23 -7.14
N PHE A 15 0.16 -26.06 -7.78
CA PHE A 15 0.18 -24.79 -7.07
C PHE A 15 -1.09 -24.70 -6.23
N SER A 16 -1.04 -25.25 -5.01
CA SER A 16 -2.06 -25.00 -4.00
C SER A 16 -1.85 -23.57 -3.51
N LEU A 17 -2.67 -22.65 -4.04
CA LEU A 17 -2.82 -21.31 -3.52
C LEU A 17 -3.57 -21.43 -2.18
N GLU A 18 -2.89 -21.89 -1.14
CA GLU A 18 -3.47 -21.97 0.20
C GLU A 18 -3.61 -20.57 0.78
N LYS A 19 -4.83 -20.11 0.60
CA LYS A 19 -5.52 -19.02 1.25
C LYS A 19 -5.70 -19.36 2.74
N THR A 20 -4.79 -18.88 3.60
CA THR A 20 -5.00 -18.77 5.05
C THR A 20 -4.79 -17.29 5.42
N GLN A 21 -5.82 -16.46 5.68
CA GLN A 21 -6.58 -16.34 6.94
C GLN A 21 -5.70 -16.55 8.17
N GLN A 22 -5.44 -15.62 9.09
CA GLN A 22 -5.82 -14.23 9.35
C GLN A 22 -4.61 -13.59 10.07
N PRO A 23 -4.32 -12.28 9.92
CA PRO A 23 -3.36 -11.63 10.81
C PRO A 23 -3.89 -11.61 12.26
N PRO A 24 -3.00 -11.61 13.28
CA PRO A 24 -3.36 -11.69 14.68
C PRO A 24 -4.35 -10.59 15.07
N LYS A 25 -5.37 -11.00 15.83
CA LYS A 25 -6.46 -10.16 16.37
C LYS A 25 -5.88 -9.13 17.34
N SER A 26 -5.34 -8.03 16.86
CA SER A 26 -5.33 -6.81 17.66
C SER A 26 -6.79 -6.33 17.73
N ILE A 27 -7.40 -6.52 18.89
CA ILE A 27 -8.76 -6.08 19.21
C ILE A 27 -8.78 -4.55 19.07
N ILE A 28 -9.39 -4.06 17.99
CA ILE A 28 -9.76 -2.65 17.84
C ILE A 28 -11.26 -2.59 18.12
N HIS A 29 -11.67 -1.73 19.05
CA HIS A 29 -13.07 -1.49 19.35
C HIS A 29 -13.79 -1.02 18.08
N VAL A 30 -14.72 -1.85 17.60
CA VAL A 30 -15.57 -1.53 16.45
C VAL A 30 -16.69 -0.63 16.94
N THR A 31 -16.47 0.69 16.87
CA THR A 31 -17.62 1.58 16.68
C THR A 31 -18.26 1.16 15.35
N SER A 32 -19.56 0.89 15.34
CA SER A 32 -20.27 0.46 14.14
C SER A 32 -20.44 1.63 13.18
N ASN A 33 -19.35 2.14 12.59
CA ASN A 33 -19.44 3.09 11.50
C ASN A 33 -19.91 2.35 10.25
N SER A 34 -21.00 2.85 9.67
CA SER A 34 -21.55 2.37 8.39
C SER A 34 -20.50 2.43 7.28
N SER A 35 -19.53 3.33 7.40
CA SER A 35 -18.42 3.56 6.48
C SER A 35 -17.26 2.56 6.56
N GLY A 36 -17.32 1.55 7.43
CA GLY A 36 -16.23 0.56 7.57
C GLY A 36 -15.02 1.07 8.36
N SER A 37 -13.87 0.39 8.25
CA SER A 37 -12.65 0.78 8.99
C SER A 37 -11.35 0.43 8.25
N LEU A 38 -10.29 1.21 8.52
CA LEU A 38 -8.93 0.90 8.08
C LEU A 38 -8.24 -0.05 9.06
N TYR A 39 -7.40 -0.93 8.54
CA TYR A 39 -6.57 -1.83 9.34
C TYR A 39 -5.17 -1.99 8.76
N ARG A 40 -4.20 -2.22 9.63
CA ARG A 40 -2.81 -2.51 9.30
C ARG A 40 -2.61 -4.02 9.23
N TYR A 41 -1.78 -4.50 8.32
CA TYR A 41 -1.36 -5.90 8.27
C TYR A 41 0.05 -6.06 7.71
N LEU A 42 0.63 -7.24 7.96
CA LEU A 42 1.92 -7.66 7.41
C LEU A 42 1.69 -8.78 6.40
N LYS A 43 2.57 -8.87 5.41
CA LYS A 43 2.63 -10.05 4.53
C LYS A 43 3.69 -11.00 5.06
N ASN A 44 3.27 -12.23 5.32
CA ASN A 44 4.15 -13.30 5.78
C ASN A 44 4.59 -14.09 4.55
N VAL A 45 5.90 -14.30 4.39
CA VAL A 45 6.46 -15.09 3.30
C VAL A 45 7.42 -16.10 3.91
N GLN A 46 7.18 -17.38 3.66
CA GLN A 46 8.13 -18.42 4.03
C GLN A 46 9.29 -18.43 3.03
N LEU A 47 10.51 -18.27 3.55
CA LEU A 47 11.74 -18.29 2.77
C LEU A 47 12.15 -19.72 2.46
N LYS A 48 13.06 -19.89 1.49
CA LYS A 48 13.65 -21.19 1.15
C LYS A 48 14.42 -21.83 2.32
N SER A 49 14.90 -21.00 3.26
CA SER A 49 15.51 -21.44 4.52
C SER A 49 14.51 -22.03 5.52
N GLY A 50 13.20 -21.91 5.27
CA GLY A 50 12.13 -22.30 6.19
C GLY A 50 11.68 -21.19 7.14
N GLU A 51 12.45 -20.09 7.24
CA GLU A 51 12.12 -18.93 8.08
C GLU A 51 10.95 -18.12 7.54
N ILE A 52 10.19 -17.48 8.43
CA ILE A 52 9.09 -16.57 8.06
C ILE A 52 9.60 -15.14 8.04
N ALA A 53 9.57 -14.50 6.88
CA ALA A 53 9.84 -13.08 6.72
C ALA A 53 8.53 -12.28 6.73
N PHE A 54 8.54 -11.15 7.44
CA PHE A 54 7.44 -10.19 7.49
C PHE A 54 7.74 -8.98 6.61
N TYR A 55 6.79 -8.61 5.77
CA TYR A 55 6.88 -7.43 4.92
C TYR A 55 5.85 -6.36 5.34
N PRO A 56 6.20 -5.06 5.28
CA PRO A 56 7.50 -4.52 4.86
C PRO A 56 8.66 -4.91 5.79
N ARG A 57 9.86 -5.11 5.21
CA ARG A 57 11.09 -5.40 5.97
C ARG A 57 11.58 -4.09 6.59
N VAL A 58 11.37 -3.95 7.89
CA VAL A 58 11.79 -2.81 8.69
C VAL A 58 12.45 -3.31 9.97
N VAL A 59 13.46 -2.58 10.46
CA VAL A 59 14.24 -2.97 11.66
C VAL A 59 13.40 -2.79 12.92
N GLU A 60 12.82 -1.60 13.10
CA GLU A 60 11.87 -1.30 14.16
C GLU A 60 10.54 -0.85 13.56
N ARG A 61 9.44 -1.34 14.14
CA ARG A 61 8.09 -1.00 13.67
C ARG A 61 7.54 0.15 14.50
N ASP A 62 7.14 1.19 13.78
CA ASP A 62 6.51 2.37 14.34
C ASP A 62 5.02 2.25 13.98
N PRO A 63 4.11 2.26 14.97
CA PRO A 63 2.68 2.18 14.71
C PRO A 63 2.18 3.36 13.85
N ASP A 64 2.78 4.54 13.96
CA ASP A 64 2.29 5.76 13.32
C ASP A 64 2.92 5.97 11.93
N ASN A 65 4.01 5.25 11.63
CA ASN A 65 4.64 5.29 10.33
C ASN A 65 3.89 4.43 9.30
N LEU A 66 3.25 5.11 8.34
CA LEU A 66 2.49 4.47 7.26
C LEU A 66 3.31 3.46 6.42
N ASN A 67 4.62 3.65 6.32
CA ASN A 67 5.49 2.79 5.50
C ASN A 67 5.83 1.45 6.15
N HIS A 68 5.56 1.30 7.45
CA HIS A 68 5.91 0.08 8.19
C HIS A 68 4.83 -1.00 8.07
N TRP A 69 3.73 -0.69 7.37
CA TRP A 69 2.54 -1.54 7.29
C TRP A 69 2.00 -1.63 5.86
N TYR A 70 1.36 -2.75 5.55
CA TYR A 70 0.34 -2.75 4.51
C TYR A 70 -0.99 -2.32 5.10
N TRP A 71 -1.80 -1.67 4.27
CA TRP A 71 -3.07 -1.10 4.69
C TRP A 71 -4.22 -1.79 3.96
N GLY A 72 -5.27 -2.05 4.70
CA GLY A 72 -6.51 -2.60 4.19
C GLY A 72 -7.70 -1.80 4.70
N TYR A 73 -8.77 -1.81 3.92
CA TYR A 73 -10.06 -1.25 4.26
C TYR A 73 -11.05 -2.40 4.40
N ASN A 74 -11.74 -2.49 5.53
CA ASN A 74 -12.78 -3.47 5.79
C ASN A 74 -14.17 -2.82 5.73
N TYR A 75 -15.16 -3.59 5.28
CA TYR A 75 -16.57 -3.15 5.24
C TYR A 75 -17.49 -4.36 5.30
N LYS A 76 -18.74 -4.13 5.72
CA LYS A 76 -19.77 -5.18 5.78
C LYS A 76 -20.72 -5.05 4.59
N VAL A 77 -21.06 -6.18 3.98
CA VAL A 77 -22.08 -6.27 2.93
C VAL A 77 -23.09 -7.32 3.36
N LYS A 78 -24.38 -7.05 3.11
CA LYS A 78 -25.43 -8.04 3.28
C LYS A 78 -25.53 -8.87 2.00
N GLU A 79 -25.14 -10.14 2.07
CA GLU A 79 -25.26 -11.12 0.99
C GLU A 79 -26.13 -12.27 1.49
N ASP A 80 -27.18 -12.64 0.75
CA ASP A 80 -28.06 -13.76 1.07
C ASP A 80 -28.70 -13.68 2.47
N GLY A 81 -29.09 -12.46 2.89
CA GLY A 81 -29.66 -12.22 4.22
C GLY A 81 -28.63 -12.19 5.36
N SER A 82 -27.37 -12.52 5.09
CA SER A 82 -26.28 -12.59 6.08
C SER A 82 -25.27 -11.45 5.92
N TRP A 83 -24.78 -10.89 7.02
CA TRP A 83 -23.72 -9.87 7.00
C TRP A 83 -22.36 -10.54 6.83
N LYS A 84 -21.66 -10.23 5.74
CA LYS A 84 -20.31 -10.71 5.46
C LYS A 84 -19.32 -9.55 5.46
N SER A 85 -18.19 -9.75 6.12
CA SER A 85 -17.06 -8.81 6.06
C SER A 85 -16.27 -9.02 4.78
N LYS A 86 -15.96 -7.92 4.08
CA LYS A 86 -15.10 -7.87 2.91
C LYS A 86 -13.93 -6.93 3.19
N SER A 87 -12.85 -7.08 2.44
CA SER A 87 -11.71 -6.19 2.54
C SER A 87 -11.09 -5.87 1.19
N LEU A 88 -10.46 -4.69 1.11
CA LEU A 88 -9.68 -4.21 -0.03
C LEU A 88 -8.31 -3.76 0.45
N SER A 89 -7.28 -3.99 -0.37
CA SER A 89 -5.95 -3.42 -0.11
C SER A 89 -5.95 -1.93 -0.46
N VAL A 90 -5.36 -1.11 0.40
CA VAL A 90 -5.28 0.34 0.28
C VAL A 90 -3.81 0.73 0.03
N PRO A 91 -3.51 1.42 -1.08
CA PRO A 91 -2.21 2.05 -1.29
C PRO A 91 -1.88 3.04 -0.17
N ARG A 92 -0.61 3.14 0.21
CA ARG A 92 -0.15 3.98 1.34
C ARG A 92 -0.53 5.45 1.14
N GLU A 93 -0.46 5.90 -0.10
CA GLU A 93 -0.73 7.26 -0.55
C GLU A 93 -2.20 7.65 -0.32
N LYS A 94 -3.10 6.67 -0.18
CA LYS A 94 -4.53 6.86 0.03
C LYS A 94 -4.98 6.76 1.48
N VAL A 95 -4.12 6.26 2.37
CA VAL A 95 -4.53 5.89 3.73
C VAL A 95 -5.14 7.11 4.43
N TYR A 96 -4.46 8.25 4.35
CA TYR A 96 -4.94 9.50 4.95
C TYR A 96 -6.29 9.94 4.38
N THR A 97 -6.45 9.93 3.05
CA THR A 97 -7.72 10.30 2.41
C THR A 97 -8.86 9.35 2.80
N VAL A 98 -8.62 8.04 2.82
CA VAL A 98 -9.63 7.06 3.23
C VAL A 98 -10.00 7.25 4.70
N GLN A 99 -9.02 7.54 5.57
CA GLN A 99 -9.26 7.86 6.96
C GLN A 99 -10.20 9.08 7.09
N CYS A 100 -9.89 10.19 6.41
CA CYS A 100 -10.76 11.36 6.40
C CYS A 100 -12.15 11.06 5.83
N MET A 101 -12.29 10.17 4.84
CA MET A 101 -13.59 9.75 4.32
C MET A 101 -14.40 8.97 5.37
N ILE A 102 -13.76 8.10 6.16
CA ILE A 102 -14.41 7.36 7.24
C ILE A 102 -14.84 8.31 8.35
N GLU A 103 -13.98 9.24 8.75
CA GLU A 103 -14.28 10.25 9.79
C GLU A 103 -15.44 11.18 9.40
N ARG A 104 -15.68 11.35 8.10
CA ARG A 104 -16.79 12.14 7.53
C ARG A 104 -18.02 11.28 7.21
N ASP A 105 -18.07 10.03 7.67
CA ASP A 105 -19.14 9.07 7.40
C ASP A 105 -19.47 8.92 5.90
N ALA A 106 -18.45 8.98 5.03
CA ALA A 106 -18.64 8.78 3.60
C ALA A 106 -19.17 7.38 3.31
N PRO A 107 -20.04 7.20 2.29
CA PRO A 107 -20.62 5.90 1.99
C PRO A 107 -19.53 4.93 1.51
N VAL A 108 -19.71 3.65 1.88
CA VAL A 108 -18.78 2.55 1.54
C VAL A 108 -18.48 2.49 0.04
N ASP A 109 -19.47 2.73 -0.82
CA ASP A 109 -19.28 2.69 -2.27
C ASP A 109 -18.40 3.83 -2.79
N ALA A 110 -18.47 5.03 -2.20
CA ALA A 110 -17.58 6.13 -2.54
C ALA A 110 -16.13 5.81 -2.14
N ILE A 111 -15.93 5.24 -0.94
CA ILE A 111 -14.61 4.81 -0.46
C ILE A 111 -14.04 3.71 -1.36
N LYS A 112 -14.85 2.70 -1.72
CA LYS A 112 -14.46 1.62 -2.65
C LYS A 112 -14.07 2.15 -4.02
N ALA A 113 -14.87 3.07 -4.58
CA ALA A 113 -14.59 3.69 -5.87
C ALA A 113 -13.26 4.45 -5.83
N PHE A 114 -13.06 5.28 -4.79
CA PHE A 114 -11.81 5.99 -4.58
C PHE A 114 -10.62 5.03 -4.53
N ILE A 115 -10.70 3.95 -3.74
CA ILE A 115 -9.62 2.94 -3.63
C ILE A 115 -9.33 2.28 -4.98
N LYS A 116 -10.35 1.94 -5.79
CA LYS A 116 -10.18 1.29 -7.09
C LYS A 116 -9.47 2.17 -8.13
N VAL A 117 -9.84 3.45 -8.23
CA VAL A 117 -9.42 4.37 -9.32
C VAL A 117 -7.90 4.61 -9.42
N LEU A 118 -7.10 4.52 -8.34
CA LEU A 118 -5.63 4.74 -8.46
C LEU A 118 -4.84 3.48 -8.82
N ARG A 119 -5.45 2.28 -8.79
CA ARG A 119 -4.71 1.09 -9.24
C ARG A 119 -4.29 1.22 -10.71
N ASP A 120 -5.12 1.91 -11.49
CA ASP A 120 -4.92 2.11 -12.93
C ASP A 120 -3.85 3.18 -13.25
N LYS A 121 -3.39 3.97 -12.27
CA LYS A 121 -2.34 5.01 -12.45
C LYS A 121 -0.97 4.57 -11.93
N SER A 122 -0.87 3.75 -10.88
CA SER A 122 0.42 3.28 -10.35
C SER A 122 1.14 2.31 -11.31
N ASP A 123 0.38 1.59 -12.14
CA ASP A 123 0.95 0.67 -13.14
C ASP A 123 1.55 1.39 -14.37
N ASN A 124 1.36 2.71 -14.48
CA ASN A 124 1.91 3.53 -15.56
C ASN A 124 3.17 4.34 -15.19
N PHE A 125 3.66 4.27 -13.95
CA PHE A 125 4.82 5.07 -13.50
C PHE A 125 6.18 4.35 -13.66
N LEU A 126 6.22 3.17 -14.30
CA LEU A 126 7.46 2.44 -14.63
C LEU A 126 7.61 2.18 -16.13
N LYS A 127 7.28 3.16 -16.97
CA LYS A 127 7.75 3.16 -18.36
C LYS A 127 8.37 4.50 -18.75
N LYS A 128 9.68 4.42 -18.98
CA LYS A 128 10.58 5.33 -19.71
C LYS A 128 10.93 6.66 -19.05
N GLU A 129 12.18 6.71 -18.58
CA GLU A 129 13.13 7.73 -19.00
C GLU A 129 14.45 7.01 -19.33
N ASP A 130 14.61 6.61 -20.60
CA ASP A 130 15.93 6.47 -21.19
C ASP A 130 16.33 7.88 -21.63
N CYS A 131 16.94 8.65 -20.73
CA CYS A 131 17.59 9.91 -21.09
C CYS A 131 19.07 9.63 -21.41
N GLU A 132 19.29 9.61 -22.71
CA GLU A 132 20.55 9.61 -23.42
C GLU A 132 21.57 10.58 -22.79
N ALA A 133 22.74 10.02 -22.47
CA ALA A 133 23.86 10.73 -21.90
C ALA A 133 24.55 11.62 -22.95
N ALA A 134 24.46 12.94 -22.77
CA ALA A 134 25.45 13.92 -23.21
C ALA A 134 25.13 15.24 -22.49
N SER A 135 26.02 16.03 -21.90
CA SER A 135 27.43 15.98 -21.52
C SER A 135 27.62 17.21 -20.59
N PRO A 136 28.53 17.21 -19.60
CA PRO A 136 28.69 18.30 -18.64
C PRO A 136 29.91 19.19 -18.95
N TYR A 137 29.73 20.50 -19.21
CA TYR A 137 30.70 21.61 -19.06
C TYR A 137 30.08 22.87 -19.70
N SER A 138 30.21 24.13 -19.27
CA SER A 138 30.99 24.88 -18.26
C SER A 138 30.42 26.32 -18.30
N GLU A 139 30.10 26.93 -17.16
CA GLU A 139 30.92 27.93 -16.45
C GLU A 139 30.83 29.39 -16.96
N LYS A 140 30.32 30.24 -16.05
CA LYS A 140 30.67 31.63 -15.69
C LYS A 140 29.91 32.87 -16.23
N VAL A 141 29.73 33.72 -15.22
CA VAL A 141 29.96 35.17 -15.07
C VAL A 141 28.82 36.20 -15.22
N LEU A 142 28.58 36.86 -14.06
CA LEU A 142 28.65 38.32 -13.79
C LEU A 142 27.42 39.23 -13.97
N ARG A 143 27.23 40.04 -12.90
CA ARG A 143 26.61 41.39 -12.80
C ARG A 143 25.08 41.45 -12.76
N ASP A 144 24.43 42.33 -12.01
CA ASP A 144 24.81 43.32 -10.99
C ASP A 144 23.56 43.55 -10.14
N GLU A 145 23.73 43.77 -8.83
CA GLU A 145 22.71 44.28 -7.91
C GLU A 145 22.20 45.66 -8.35
N PRO A 146 20.95 46.00 -7.99
CA PRO A 146 20.78 47.30 -7.35
C PRO A 146 19.86 47.25 -6.11
N PHE A 147 20.46 47.67 -4.99
CA PHE A 147 20.04 48.82 -4.19
C PHE A 147 18.55 48.87 -3.75
N PHE A 148 18.28 48.44 -2.52
CA PHE A 148 17.16 48.95 -1.74
C PHE A 148 17.68 49.57 -0.44
N SER A 149 17.67 50.89 -0.40
CA SER A 149 17.63 51.66 0.85
C SER A 149 16.36 52.51 0.79
N LEU A 150 15.50 52.46 1.81
CA LEU A 150 15.24 53.59 2.71
C LEU A 150 14.04 53.31 3.65
N GLU A 151 14.35 53.51 4.94
CA GLU A 151 13.52 53.90 6.09
C GLU A 151 12.33 53.05 6.58
N ARG A 152 12.53 52.53 7.80
CA ARG A 152 11.49 52.18 8.76
C ARG A 152 11.11 53.45 9.54
N SER A 153 9.86 53.90 9.44
CA SER A 153 9.26 54.81 10.43
C SER A 153 9.14 54.10 11.77
N GLN A 154 9.71 54.69 12.82
CA GLN A 154 9.35 54.40 14.20
C GLN A 154 8.18 55.31 14.61
N CYS A 155 7.10 54.70 15.09
CA CYS A 155 6.14 55.38 15.95
C CYS A 155 6.45 54.97 17.40
N ASN A 156 6.95 55.91 18.19
CA ASN A 156 6.60 56.18 19.59
C ASN A 156 7.44 57.34 20.12
#